data_AF-A0A917RJ24-F1
#
_entry.id   AF-A0A917RJ24-F1
#
_cell.length_a   1.000
_cell.length_b   1.000
_cell.length_c   1.000
_cell.angle_alpha   90.00
_cell.angle_beta   90.00
_cell.angle_gamma   90.00
#
_symmetry.space_group_name_H-M   'P 1'
#
loop_
_entity.id
_entity.type
_entity.pdbx_description
1 polymer ?
#
loop_
_entity_poly.entity_id
_entity_poly.type
_entity_poly.pdbx_seq_one_letter_code
_entity_poly.pdbx_strand_id
1 'polypeptide(L)'
;MDGRQQQQTPNSAIGRSRQSGAALVALPVGARRVLPSLLDEIQSALGDQLLGVYLYGSVVGGDFDEGVSDIDLVVAFADAVDQSMMGRLETAHYRFWQTHPDFVDRIDLVYAPAAVLSGRPPSDGGSSGLPLLASVSPGSPLHTTPATRSWALNWQQARDAGATLTGRPVESVVRPVPVDEVRAVVAAEALSLRERIPETHHREAMPTSS
;
A
#
# COMPACT_ATOMS: atom_id res chain seq x y z
N MET A 1 10.40 -33.39 -47.20
CA MET A 1 9.61 -33.73 -46.01
C MET A 1 10.46 -33.29 -44.83
N ASP A 2 10.10 -32.15 -44.27
CA ASP A 2 10.97 -31.28 -43.50
C ASP A 2 10.29 -30.92 -42.17
N GLY A 3 11.07 -30.68 -41.12
CA GLY A 3 10.60 -29.97 -39.92
C GLY A 3 10.48 -30.79 -38.62
N ARG A 4 11.47 -30.62 -37.74
CA ARG A 4 11.56 -31.09 -36.35
C ARG A 4 10.59 -30.33 -35.40
N GLN A 5 10.26 -31.01 -34.30
CA GLN A 5 10.01 -30.54 -32.92
C GLN A 5 9.46 -29.11 -32.71
N GLN A 6 8.35 -29.02 -31.99
CA GLN A 6 8.28 -28.23 -30.76
C GLN A 6 7.10 -28.69 -29.88
N GLN A 7 7.44 -29.16 -28.68
CA GLN A 7 6.53 -29.37 -27.57
C GLN A 7 6.07 -28.00 -27.05
N GLN A 8 4.77 -27.80 -26.89
CA GLN A 8 4.21 -26.67 -26.15
C GLN A 8 3.31 -27.22 -25.05
N THR A 9 3.82 -27.24 -23.83
CA THR A 9 3.03 -26.99 -22.61
C THR A 9 3.06 -25.49 -22.34
N PRO A 10 2.03 -24.89 -21.73
CA PRO A 10 2.23 -24.64 -20.31
C PRO A 10 0.97 -24.65 -19.41
N ASN A 11 1.28 -24.98 -18.16
CA ASN A 11 0.76 -24.46 -16.88
C ASN A 11 -0.72 -24.59 -16.52
N SER A 12 -0.95 -25.62 -15.72
CA SER A 12 -1.89 -25.65 -14.60
C SER A 12 -1.73 -24.41 -13.70
N ALA A 13 -2.71 -23.52 -13.72
CA ALA A 13 -2.90 -22.52 -12.66
C ALA A 13 -3.52 -23.22 -11.44
N ILE A 14 -2.67 -23.60 -10.49
CA ILE A 14 -3.06 -24.15 -9.19
C ILE A 14 -3.65 -23.00 -8.36
N GLY A 15 -4.94 -23.09 -8.07
CA GLY A 15 -5.59 -22.29 -7.04
C GLY A 15 -4.90 -22.52 -5.69
N ARG A 16 -4.56 -21.43 -4.99
CA ARG A 16 -3.93 -21.50 -3.67
C ARG A 16 -4.72 -20.74 -2.62
N SER A 17 -5.88 -21.30 -2.26
CA SER A 17 -6.69 -20.86 -1.12
C SER A 17 -6.22 -21.43 0.23
N ARG A 18 -4.90 -21.53 0.46
CA ARG A 18 -4.28 -22.01 1.71
C ARG A 18 -2.99 -21.25 2.10
N GLN A 19 -2.84 -19.98 1.69
CA GLN A 19 -1.57 -19.26 1.80
C GLN A 19 -1.43 -18.26 2.96
N SER A 20 -2.51 -17.88 3.66
CA SER A 20 -2.46 -16.75 4.62
C SER A 20 -1.48 -16.96 5.79
N GLY A 21 -1.41 -18.18 6.36
CA GLY A 21 -0.51 -18.47 7.49
C GLY A 21 0.95 -18.70 7.12
N ALA A 22 1.23 -19.22 5.92
CA ALA A 22 2.59 -19.46 5.43
C ALA A 22 3.25 -18.18 4.89
N ALA A 23 2.46 -17.25 4.35
CA ALA A 23 2.94 -15.97 3.85
C ALA A 23 3.56 -15.10 4.95
N LEU A 24 2.95 -15.05 6.15
CA LEU A 24 3.46 -14.27 7.29
C LEU A 24 4.79 -14.80 7.84
N VAL A 25 5.05 -16.11 7.76
CA VAL A 25 6.27 -16.73 8.31
C VAL A 25 7.53 -16.35 7.50
N ALA A 26 7.37 -16.12 6.21
CA ALA A 26 8.45 -15.75 5.29
C ALA A 26 8.80 -14.25 5.31
N LEU A 27 8.03 -13.42 6.02
CA LEU A 27 8.29 -11.98 6.10
C LEU A 27 9.52 -11.65 6.97
N PRO A 28 10.18 -10.51 6.72
CA PRO A 28 11.17 -9.93 7.63
C PRO A 28 10.68 -9.86 9.08
N VAL A 29 11.61 -9.93 10.03
CA VAL A 29 11.28 -10.09 11.46
C VAL A 29 10.51 -8.88 11.98
N GLY A 30 10.92 -7.66 11.59
CA GLY A 30 10.25 -6.43 11.96
C GLY A 30 8.80 -6.40 11.49
N ALA A 31 8.54 -6.70 10.21
CA ALA A 31 7.20 -6.76 9.65
C ALA A 31 6.35 -7.84 10.31
N ARG A 32 6.87 -9.06 10.45
CA ARG A 32 6.16 -10.18 11.08
C ARG A 32 5.77 -9.89 12.54
N ARG A 33 6.56 -9.11 13.26
CA ARG A 33 6.30 -8.75 14.66
C ARG A 33 5.09 -7.82 14.80
N VAL A 34 4.88 -6.89 13.87
CA VAL A 34 3.90 -5.81 14.04
C VAL A 34 2.62 -6.00 13.25
N LEU A 35 2.69 -6.69 12.10
CA LEU A 35 1.54 -6.88 11.22
C LEU A 35 0.32 -7.50 11.92
N PRO A 36 0.45 -8.53 12.80
CA PRO A 36 -0.73 -9.07 13.49
C PRO A 36 -1.48 -8.02 14.31
N SER A 37 -0.76 -7.22 15.10
CA SER A 37 -1.38 -6.18 15.93
C SER A 37 -1.99 -5.06 15.08
N LEU A 38 -1.33 -4.67 13.98
CA LEU A 38 -1.88 -3.67 13.07
C LEU A 38 -3.16 -4.16 12.39
N LEU A 39 -3.16 -5.42 11.93
CA LEU A 39 -4.33 -6.03 11.29
C LEU A 39 -5.52 -6.13 12.26
N ASP A 40 -5.27 -6.47 13.52
CA ASP A 40 -6.32 -6.53 14.54
C ASP A 40 -6.95 -5.14 14.79
N GLU A 41 -6.14 -4.08 14.86
CA GLU A 41 -6.63 -2.70 15.02
C GLU A 41 -7.42 -2.23 13.78
N ILE A 42 -6.93 -2.54 12.57
CA ILE A 42 -7.65 -2.26 11.32
C ILE A 42 -9.00 -3.01 11.28
N GLN A 43 -9.00 -4.30 11.61
CA GLN A 43 -10.20 -5.12 11.64
C GLN A 43 -11.19 -4.62 12.70
N SER A 44 -10.71 -4.18 13.86
CA SER A 44 -11.57 -3.61 14.90
C SER A 44 -12.17 -2.26 14.47
N ALA A 45 -11.45 -1.45 13.70
CA ALA A 45 -11.94 -0.14 13.26
C ALA A 45 -12.94 -0.24 12.10
N LEU A 46 -12.74 -1.17 11.17
CA LEU A 46 -13.54 -1.30 9.96
C LEU A 46 -14.64 -2.37 10.06
N GLY A 47 -14.47 -3.38 10.92
CA GLY A 47 -15.44 -4.46 11.08
C GLY A 47 -15.77 -5.12 9.74
N ASP A 48 -17.07 -5.23 9.44
CA ASP A 48 -17.58 -5.84 8.20
C ASP A 48 -17.29 -4.99 6.94
N GLN A 49 -16.86 -3.73 7.09
CA GLN A 49 -16.43 -2.92 5.94
C GLN A 49 -15.04 -3.34 5.43
N LEU A 50 -14.24 -4.09 6.19
CA LEU A 50 -12.92 -4.53 5.72
C LEU A 50 -13.07 -5.63 4.65
N LEU A 51 -12.52 -5.37 3.46
CA LEU A 51 -12.59 -6.31 2.33
C LEU A 51 -11.26 -7.00 2.04
N GLY A 52 -10.14 -6.38 2.41
CA GLY A 52 -8.82 -7.00 2.33
C GLY A 52 -7.69 -6.06 2.71
N VAL A 53 -6.56 -6.65 3.08
CA VAL A 53 -5.30 -5.94 3.36
C VAL A 53 -4.19 -6.55 2.53
N TYR A 54 -3.48 -5.71 1.79
CA TYR A 54 -2.46 -6.11 0.84
C TYR A 54 -1.14 -5.43 1.19
N LEU A 55 -0.11 -6.24 1.42
CA LEU A 55 1.24 -5.80 1.71
C LEU A 55 2.03 -5.71 0.41
N TYR A 56 2.76 -4.62 0.20
CA TYR A 56 3.64 -4.46 -0.97
C TYR A 56 4.96 -3.80 -0.59
N GLY A 57 5.70 -3.30 -1.57
CA GLY A 57 6.94 -2.59 -1.34
C GLY A 57 8.04 -3.50 -0.84
N SER A 58 8.94 -2.94 -0.01
CA SER A 58 10.23 -3.57 0.28
C SER A 58 10.12 -4.89 1.05
N VAL A 59 9.05 -5.04 1.85
CA VAL A 59 8.78 -6.24 2.65
C VAL A 59 8.57 -7.48 1.76
N VAL A 60 7.92 -7.33 0.61
CA VAL A 60 7.68 -8.42 -0.35
C VAL A 60 8.68 -8.42 -1.50
N GLY A 61 9.30 -7.26 -1.78
CA GLY A 61 10.34 -7.08 -2.80
C GLY A 61 11.68 -7.71 -2.44
N GLY A 62 11.95 -7.91 -1.15
CA GLY A 62 13.17 -8.57 -0.65
C GLY A 62 14.33 -7.62 -0.33
N ASP A 63 14.08 -6.32 -0.31
CA ASP A 63 15.01 -5.23 0.00
C ASP A 63 14.63 -4.49 1.30
N PHE A 64 13.81 -5.11 2.16
CA PHE A 64 13.47 -4.56 3.47
C PHE A 64 14.69 -4.50 4.40
N ASP A 65 15.00 -3.30 4.88
CA ASP A 65 16.04 -3.02 5.86
C ASP A 65 15.44 -2.81 7.26
N GLU A 66 15.88 -3.63 8.21
CA GLU A 66 15.39 -3.62 9.58
C GLU A 66 15.80 -2.32 10.29
N GLY A 67 14.81 -1.56 10.74
CA GLY A 67 15.03 -0.27 11.40
C GLY A 67 14.96 0.93 10.46
N VAL A 68 14.97 0.72 9.14
CA VAL A 68 15.01 1.79 8.14
C VAL A 68 13.78 1.75 7.23
N SER A 69 13.46 0.60 6.64
CA SER A 69 12.37 0.50 5.68
C SER A 69 11.00 0.66 6.33
N ASP A 70 10.08 1.24 5.57
CA ASP A 70 8.66 1.31 5.88
C ASP A 70 7.95 -0.01 5.54
N ILE A 71 6.75 -0.19 6.09
CA ILE A 71 5.83 -1.27 5.74
C ILE A 71 4.69 -0.67 4.92
N ASP A 72 4.66 -1.00 3.63
CA ASP A 72 3.71 -0.46 2.66
C ASP A 72 2.45 -1.33 2.54
N LEU A 73 1.27 -0.72 2.74
CA LEU A 73 0.00 -1.44 2.82
C LEU A 73 -1.14 -0.69 2.11
N VAL A 74 -1.96 -1.45 1.35
CA VAL A 74 -3.27 -0.98 0.88
C VAL A 74 -4.35 -1.76 1.61
N VAL A 75 -5.30 -1.04 2.21
CA VAL A 75 -6.51 -1.57 2.84
C VAL A 75 -7.70 -1.25 1.95
N ALA A 76 -8.36 -2.29 1.47
CA ALA A 76 -9.63 -2.15 0.75
C ALA A 76 -10.80 -2.25 1.71
N PHE A 77 -11.72 -1.30 1.63
CA PHE A 77 -12.94 -1.31 2.42
C PHE A 77 -14.19 -1.00 1.57
N ALA A 78 -15.38 -1.33 2.07
CA ALA A 78 -16.60 -1.36 1.26
C ALA A 78 -17.10 0.03 0.83
N ASP A 79 -17.20 0.96 1.77
CA ASP A 79 -17.92 2.23 1.59
C ASP A 79 -16.95 3.40 1.31
N ALA A 80 -17.47 4.62 1.32
CA ALA A 80 -16.66 5.84 1.19
C ALA A 80 -16.03 6.24 2.53
N VAL A 81 -14.94 7.02 2.47
CA VAL A 81 -14.37 7.64 3.68
C VAL A 81 -15.38 8.61 4.27
N ASP A 82 -15.70 8.44 5.56
CA ASP A 82 -16.52 9.35 6.34
C ASP A 82 -15.86 9.71 7.68
N GLN A 83 -16.41 10.71 8.38
CA GLN A 83 -15.85 11.17 9.66
C GLN A 83 -15.92 10.10 10.76
N SER A 84 -16.91 9.21 10.71
CA SER A 84 -17.07 8.16 11.72
C SER A 84 -15.98 7.10 11.57
N MET A 85 -15.71 6.67 10.34
CA MET A 85 -14.59 5.80 9.98
C MET A 85 -13.27 6.43 10.38
N MET A 86 -13.05 7.71 10.05
CA MET A 86 -11.81 8.41 10.42
C MET A 86 -11.58 8.39 11.93
N GLY A 87 -12.58 8.73 12.75
CA GLY A 87 -12.42 8.68 14.21
C GLY A 87 -12.13 7.27 14.76
N ARG A 88 -12.69 6.22 14.14
CA ARG A 88 -12.36 4.83 14.50
C ARG A 88 -10.92 4.48 14.12
N LEU A 89 -10.48 4.88 12.93
CA LEU A 89 -9.10 4.66 12.46
C LEU A 89 -8.09 5.43 13.31
N GLU A 90 -8.36 6.69 13.67
CA GLU A 90 -7.50 7.46 14.57
C GLU A 90 -7.30 6.75 15.91
N THR A 91 -8.39 6.25 16.49
CA THR A 91 -8.35 5.51 17.76
C THR A 91 -7.54 4.22 17.64
N ALA A 92 -7.74 3.47 16.55
CA ALA A 92 -7.01 2.23 16.26
C ALA A 92 -5.51 2.47 16.07
N HIS A 93 -5.16 3.47 15.25
CA HIS A 93 -3.76 3.89 15.06
C HIS A 93 -3.12 4.32 16.38
N TYR A 94 -3.80 5.13 17.18
CA TYR A 94 -3.30 5.55 18.48
C TYR A 94 -2.95 4.36 19.40
N ARG A 95 -3.83 3.34 19.48
CA ARG A 95 -3.57 2.12 20.27
C ARG A 95 -2.40 1.31 19.71
N PHE A 96 -2.32 1.20 18.40
CA PHE A 96 -1.20 0.53 17.74
C PHE A 96 0.13 1.21 18.07
N TRP A 97 0.20 2.53 17.99
CA TRP A 97 1.42 3.30 18.30
C TRP A 97 1.84 3.24 19.77
N GLN A 98 0.89 3.14 20.69
CA GLN A 98 1.21 2.95 22.11
C GLN A 98 1.92 1.62 22.38
N THR A 99 1.59 0.58 21.61
CA THR A 99 2.17 -0.77 21.78
C THR A 99 3.39 -1.01 20.89
N HIS A 100 3.53 -0.24 19.80
CA HIS A 100 4.60 -0.36 18.81
C HIS A 100 5.24 1.00 18.47
N PRO A 101 5.82 1.73 19.45
CA PRO A 101 6.34 3.08 19.23
C PRO A 101 7.48 3.14 18.19
N ASP A 102 8.26 2.05 18.04
CA ASP A 102 9.35 1.96 17.06
C ASP A 102 8.87 2.00 15.60
N PHE A 103 7.55 1.97 15.34
CA PHE A 103 6.96 1.95 14.00
C PHE A 103 6.11 3.19 13.66
N VAL A 104 6.06 4.21 14.51
CA VAL A 104 5.24 5.42 14.29
C VAL A 104 5.53 6.08 12.94
N ASP A 105 6.79 6.12 12.52
CA ASP A 105 7.23 6.68 11.23
C ASP A 105 7.74 5.59 10.28
N ARG A 106 7.20 4.38 10.36
CA ARG A 106 7.62 3.24 9.53
C ARG A 106 6.49 2.45 8.90
N ILE A 107 5.30 3.05 8.87
CA ILE A 107 4.12 2.47 8.22
C ILE A 107 3.64 3.47 7.17
N ASP A 108 3.55 3.01 5.92
CA ASP A 108 2.87 3.73 4.85
C ASP A 108 1.61 2.95 4.46
N LEU A 109 0.46 3.51 4.80
CA LEU A 109 -0.82 2.82 4.81
C LEU A 109 -1.90 3.66 4.14
N VAL A 110 -2.59 3.03 3.20
CA VAL A 110 -3.65 3.67 2.43
C VAL A 110 -4.93 2.88 2.59
N TYR A 111 -5.97 3.52 3.10
CA TYR A 111 -7.33 3.01 3.10
C TYR A 111 -8.06 3.55 1.87
N ALA A 112 -8.47 2.65 0.99
CA ALA A 112 -9.15 2.98 -0.25
C ALA A 112 -10.48 2.24 -0.37
N PRO A 113 -11.58 2.94 -0.74
CA PRO A 113 -12.83 2.27 -1.08
C PRO A 113 -12.60 1.26 -2.21
N ALA A 114 -13.17 0.06 -2.11
CA ALA A 114 -13.04 -0.95 -3.16
C ALA A 114 -13.65 -0.48 -4.49
N ALA A 115 -14.65 0.39 -4.45
CA ALA A 115 -15.19 1.05 -5.64
C ALA A 115 -14.13 1.91 -6.36
N VAL A 116 -13.21 2.53 -5.62
CA VAL A 116 -12.09 3.30 -6.18
C VAL A 116 -11.05 2.34 -6.76
N LEU A 117 -10.64 1.32 -6.00
CA LEU A 117 -9.62 0.34 -6.41
C LEU A 117 -10.02 -0.49 -7.65
N SER A 118 -11.31 -0.77 -7.80
CA SER A 118 -11.86 -1.49 -8.96
C SER A 118 -12.13 -0.58 -10.16
N GLY A 119 -12.11 0.74 -9.95
CA GLY A 119 -12.30 1.76 -10.96
C GLY A 119 -11.06 2.05 -11.79
N ARG A 120 -11.11 3.15 -12.55
CA ARG A 120 -9.91 3.74 -13.16
C ARG A 120 -9.34 4.77 -12.19
N PRO A 121 -8.01 4.85 -12.00
CA PRO A 121 -7.39 5.95 -11.29
C PRO A 121 -7.92 7.30 -11.81
N PRO A 122 -8.41 8.19 -10.94
CA PRO A 122 -8.94 9.47 -11.42
C PRO A 122 -7.86 10.31 -12.08
N SER A 123 -8.20 10.97 -13.19
CA SER A 123 -7.30 11.90 -13.87
C SER A 123 -7.13 13.19 -13.07
N ASP A 124 -5.95 13.79 -13.10
CA ASP A 124 -5.58 14.99 -12.30
C ASP A 124 -6.32 16.29 -12.71
N GLY A 125 -7.33 16.20 -13.60
CA GLY A 125 -7.97 17.32 -14.29
C GLY A 125 -9.11 18.02 -13.55
N GLY A 126 -9.40 17.67 -12.29
CA GLY A 126 -10.41 18.37 -11.49
C GLY A 126 -10.49 17.88 -10.06
N SER A 127 -9.99 18.67 -9.10
CA SER A 127 -10.00 18.32 -7.67
C SER A 127 -11.41 18.28 -7.04
N SER A 128 -12.45 18.72 -7.74
CA SER A 128 -13.82 18.74 -7.21
C SER A 128 -14.53 17.41 -7.49
N GLY A 129 -14.87 16.68 -6.42
CA GLY A 129 -15.64 15.44 -6.51
C GLY A 129 -14.82 14.15 -6.64
N LEU A 130 -13.50 14.21 -6.44
CA LEU A 130 -12.68 13.00 -6.36
C LEU A 130 -13.04 12.20 -5.09
N PRO A 131 -13.12 10.86 -5.18
CA PRO A 131 -13.22 10.01 -4.00
C PRO A 131 -12.06 10.27 -3.04
N LEU A 132 -12.34 10.24 -1.75
CA LEU A 132 -11.32 10.37 -0.72
C LEU A 132 -10.72 9.00 -0.38
N LEU A 133 -9.43 9.03 -0.07
CA LEU A 133 -8.67 8.00 0.60
C LEU A 133 -8.33 8.47 2.01
N ALA A 134 -8.05 7.55 2.92
CA ALA A 134 -7.38 7.87 4.18
C ALA A 134 -5.95 7.34 4.13
N SER A 135 -4.98 8.14 4.56
CA SER A 135 -3.56 7.84 4.42
C SER A 135 -2.82 8.12 5.72
N VAL A 136 -1.89 7.23 6.05
CA VAL A 136 -0.84 7.42 7.06
C VAL A 136 0.48 7.17 6.36
N SER A 137 1.46 8.04 6.54
CA SER A 137 2.80 7.88 5.97
C SER A 137 3.83 8.37 6.98
N PRO A 138 5.12 8.00 6.87
CA PRO A 138 6.16 8.53 7.74
C PRO A 138 6.14 10.06 7.83
N GLY A 139 6.10 10.60 9.06
CA GLY A 139 6.01 12.03 9.33
C GLY A 139 4.63 12.67 9.05
N SER A 140 3.62 11.89 8.67
CA SER A 140 2.27 12.39 8.37
C SER A 140 1.18 11.56 9.08
N PRO A 141 0.48 12.13 10.07
CA PRO A 141 -0.57 11.42 10.78
C PRO A 141 -1.75 11.10 9.85
N LEU A 142 -2.70 10.29 10.32
CA LEU A 142 -3.88 9.93 9.54
C LEU A 142 -4.60 11.17 9.01
N HIS A 143 -4.76 11.24 7.69
CA HIS A 143 -5.43 12.34 7.01
C HIS A 143 -6.15 11.83 5.76
N THR A 144 -7.05 12.65 5.22
CA THR A 144 -7.73 12.33 3.97
C THR A 144 -7.01 12.94 2.78
N THR A 145 -6.85 12.18 1.70
CA THR A 145 -6.30 12.67 0.43
C THR A 145 -7.27 12.35 -0.71
N PRO A 146 -7.37 13.19 -1.75
CA PRO A 146 -8.08 12.80 -2.96
C PRO A 146 -7.39 11.61 -3.63
N ALA A 147 -8.17 10.69 -4.19
CA ALA A 147 -7.66 9.61 -5.03
C ALA A 147 -7.18 10.20 -6.37
N THR A 148 -5.93 10.66 -6.44
CA THR A 148 -5.29 11.16 -7.66
C THR A 148 -4.62 10.05 -8.47
N ARG A 149 -4.14 10.39 -9.65
CA ARG A 149 -3.53 9.44 -10.58
C ARG A 149 -2.22 8.84 -10.07
N SER A 150 -1.50 9.55 -9.19
CA SER A 150 -0.26 9.07 -8.53
C SER A 150 -0.46 7.74 -7.79
N TRP A 151 -1.65 7.49 -7.24
CA TRP A 151 -1.98 6.24 -6.55
C TRP A 151 -1.98 5.00 -7.46
N ALA A 152 -2.04 5.19 -8.78
CA ALA A 152 -1.96 4.09 -9.73
C ALA A 152 -0.66 3.27 -9.59
N LEU A 153 0.44 3.88 -9.13
CA LEU A 153 1.69 3.18 -8.88
C LEU A 153 1.59 2.23 -7.68
N ASN A 154 0.99 2.67 -6.57
CA ASN A 154 0.80 1.84 -5.38
C ASN A 154 -0.18 0.70 -5.67
N TRP A 155 -1.22 0.94 -6.47
CA TRP A 155 -2.15 -0.12 -6.90
C TRP A 155 -1.46 -1.17 -7.76
N GLN A 156 -0.60 -0.74 -8.68
CA GLN A 156 0.15 -1.65 -9.51
C GLN A 156 1.14 -2.48 -8.69
N GLN A 157 1.86 -1.85 -7.75
CA GLN A 157 2.77 -2.57 -6.84
C GLN A 157 2.01 -3.59 -5.96
N ALA A 158 0.88 -3.20 -5.39
CA ALA A 158 0.02 -4.09 -4.62
C ALA A 158 -0.50 -5.26 -5.46
N ARG A 159 -0.75 -5.06 -6.74
CA ARG A 159 -1.20 -6.11 -7.65
C ARG A 159 -0.08 -7.05 -8.11
N ASP A 160 1.09 -6.51 -8.46
CA ASP A 160 2.17 -7.25 -9.11
C ASP A 160 2.98 -8.09 -8.13
N ALA A 161 3.25 -7.53 -6.95
CA ALA A 161 4.14 -8.14 -5.95
C ALA A 161 3.45 -8.38 -4.60
N GLY A 162 2.22 -7.88 -4.43
CA GLY A 162 1.62 -7.79 -3.11
C GLY A 162 1.21 -9.13 -2.51
N ALA A 163 1.40 -9.28 -1.20
CA ALA A 163 0.90 -10.40 -0.43
C ALA A 163 -0.49 -10.07 0.12
N THR A 164 -1.47 -10.96 -0.09
CA THR A 164 -2.78 -10.86 0.56
C THR A 164 -2.66 -11.32 2.01
N LEU A 165 -2.73 -10.38 2.95
CA LEU A 165 -2.69 -10.69 4.39
C LEU A 165 -4.05 -11.17 4.91
N THR A 166 -5.13 -10.51 4.48
CA THR A 166 -6.51 -10.90 4.75
C THR A 166 -7.43 -10.50 3.60
N GLY A 167 -8.62 -11.12 3.55
CA GLY A 167 -9.62 -10.88 2.52
C GLY A 167 -9.42 -11.72 1.25
N ARG A 168 -10.07 -11.28 0.17
CA ARG A 168 -9.96 -11.93 -1.15
C ARG A 168 -8.61 -11.60 -1.81
N PRO A 169 -8.14 -12.38 -2.79
CA PRO A 169 -6.93 -12.05 -3.54
C PRO A 169 -6.99 -10.63 -4.13
N VAL A 170 -5.86 -9.92 -4.12
CA VAL A 170 -5.76 -8.51 -4.55
C VAL A 170 -6.30 -8.30 -5.97
N GLU A 171 -6.17 -9.29 -6.85
CA GLU A 171 -6.60 -9.23 -8.23
C GLU A 171 -8.12 -9.15 -8.40
N SER A 172 -8.86 -9.54 -7.36
CA SER A 172 -10.33 -9.50 -7.31
C SER A 172 -10.90 -8.18 -6.78
N VAL A 173 -10.04 -7.29 -6.25
CA VAL A 173 -10.44 -6.03 -5.63
C VAL A 173 -9.82 -4.84 -6.34
N VAL A 174 -8.51 -4.89 -6.57
CA VAL A 174 -7.79 -3.88 -7.34
C VAL A 174 -8.01 -4.19 -8.83
N ARG A 175 -8.09 -3.18 -9.67
CA ARG A 175 -8.09 -3.34 -11.13
C ARG A 175 -6.65 -3.32 -11.66
N PRO A 176 -6.30 -4.08 -12.71
CA PRO A 176 -5.01 -3.88 -13.37
C PRO A 176 -4.92 -2.46 -13.93
N VAL A 177 -3.80 -1.79 -13.66
CA VAL A 177 -3.51 -0.47 -14.24
C VAL A 177 -2.93 -0.68 -15.64
N PRO A 178 -3.50 -0.07 -16.70
CA PRO A 178 -2.92 -0.19 -18.04
C PRO A 178 -1.47 0.30 -18.07
N VAL A 179 -0.59 -0.39 -18.79
CA VAL A 179 0.85 -0.06 -18.86
C VAL A 179 1.11 1.38 -19.29
N ASP A 180 0.34 1.89 -20.24
CA ASP A 180 0.45 3.28 -20.70
C ASP A 180 0.08 4.29 -19.60
N GLU A 181 -0.84 3.90 -18.71
CA GLU A 181 -1.23 4.71 -17.56
C GLU A 181 -0.10 4.74 -16.52
N VAL A 182 0.49 3.58 -16.20
CA VAL A 182 1.69 3.48 -15.34
C VAL A 182 2.82 4.35 -15.88
N ARG A 183 3.17 4.22 -17.17
CA ARG A 183 4.24 5.00 -17.81
C ARG A 183 4.00 6.50 -17.70
N ALA A 184 2.77 6.94 -17.96
CA ALA A 184 2.46 8.36 -17.89
C ALA A 184 2.41 8.90 -16.45
N VAL A 185 2.16 8.07 -15.44
CA VAL A 185 2.32 8.50 -14.03
C VAL A 185 3.80 8.60 -13.66
N VAL A 186 4.61 7.59 -14.00
CA VAL A 186 6.07 7.63 -13.77
C VAL A 186 6.70 8.86 -14.43
N ALA A 187 6.30 9.18 -15.66
CA ALA A 187 6.78 10.37 -16.35
C ALA A 187 6.39 11.67 -15.63
N ALA A 188 5.15 11.76 -15.12
CA ALA A 188 4.67 12.94 -14.39
C ALA A 188 5.41 13.11 -13.04
N GLU A 189 5.59 12.03 -12.29
CA GLU A 189 6.34 12.03 -11.02
C GLU A 189 7.80 12.42 -11.23
N ALA A 190 8.46 11.86 -12.24
CA ALA A 190 9.85 12.22 -12.58
C ALA A 190 10.01 13.70 -12.94
N LEU A 191 9.02 14.29 -13.61
CA LEU A 191 8.99 15.72 -13.92
C LEU A 191 8.75 16.56 -12.65
N SER A 192 7.82 16.15 -11.77
CA SER A 192 7.58 16.83 -10.50
C SER A 192 8.80 16.81 -9.57
N LEU A 193 9.50 15.66 -9.49
CA LEU A 193 10.76 15.54 -8.75
C LEU A 193 11.83 16.51 -9.27
N ARG A 194 11.92 16.67 -10.59
CA ARG A 194 12.85 17.62 -11.21
C ARG A 194 12.53 19.07 -10.85
N GLU A 195 11.25 19.41 -10.69
CA GLU A 195 10.79 20.74 -10.29
C GLU A 195 10.91 21.00 -8.79
N ARG A 196 10.91 19.93 -7.97
CA ARG A 196 11.12 19.99 -6.50
C ARG A 196 12.59 20.07 -6.07
N ILE A 197 13.53 19.99 -7.01
CA ILE A 197 14.96 20.26 -6.78
C ILE A 197 15.21 21.75 -7.07
N PRO A 198 14.79 22.64 -6.16
CA PRO A 198 15.78 23.48 -5.47
C PRO A 198 15.59 23.50 -3.95
N GLU A 199 16.73 23.53 -3.24
CA GLU A 199 16.90 23.64 -1.77
C GLU A 199 16.69 22.37 -0.92
N THR A 200 17.46 21.30 -1.19
CA THR A 200 17.94 20.44 -0.10
C THR A 200 19.32 20.94 0.33
N HIS A 201 19.35 22.06 1.06
CA HIS A 201 20.55 22.39 1.83
C HIS A 201 20.70 21.37 2.96
N HIS A 202 21.88 20.76 3.00
CA HIS A 202 22.43 19.97 4.09
C HIS A 202 21.95 20.49 5.45
N ARG A 203 21.12 19.73 6.18
CA ARG A 203 20.99 19.92 7.63
C ARG A 203 22.26 19.35 8.25
N GLU A 204 23.30 20.20 8.33
CA GLU A 204 24.47 19.92 9.15
C GLU A 204 24.02 19.66 10.60
N ALA A 205 24.65 18.65 11.20
CA ALA A 205 24.45 18.26 12.59
C ALA A 205 24.70 19.45 13.53
N MET A 206 23.80 19.67 14.49
CA MET A 206 24.03 20.64 15.56
C MET A 206 25.13 20.13 16.49
N PRO A 207 26.18 20.91 16.78
CA PRO A 207 27.15 20.53 17.79
C PRO A 207 26.52 20.65 19.17
N THR A 208 26.70 19.61 19.98
CA THR A 208 26.48 19.65 21.43
C THR A 208 27.51 20.60 22.05
N SER A 209 27.06 21.67 22.69
CA SER A 209 27.90 22.46 23.58
C SER A 209 27.71 21.99 25.03
N SER A 210 28.85 21.82 25.69
CA SER A 210 29.06 21.43 27.08
C SER A 210 28.44 22.35 28.12
#